data_AF-E6LP64-F1
#
_entry.id   AF-E6LP64-F1
#
_cell.length_a   1.000
_cell.length_b   1.000
_cell.length_c   1.000
_cell.angle_alpha   90.00
_cell.angle_beta   90.00
_cell.angle_gamma   90.00
#
_symmetry.space_group_name_H-M   'P 1'
#
loop_
_entity.id
_entity.type
_entity.pdbx_description
1 polymer ?
#
loop_
_entity_poly.entity_id
_entity_poly.type
_entity_poly.pdbx_seq_one_letter_code
_entity_poly.pdbx_strand_id
1 'polypeptide(L)' 'MKRIFAVILLFILIFSLIATVYVAIFTSNTKLLFVFLFIDIVMPVTVYAYIIITKQIKKLEKKDDE' A
#
# COMPACT_ATOMS: atom_id res chain seq x y z
N MET A 1 -0.69 -6.47 17.37
CA MET A 1 -1.50 -5.64 16.43
C MET A 1 -0.75 -5.26 15.15
N LYS A 2 0.42 -4.60 15.19
CA LYS A 2 1.14 -4.13 13.97
C LYS A 2 1.43 -5.22 12.92
N ARG A 3 1.80 -6.44 13.35
CA ARG A 3 2.06 -7.59 12.45
C ARG A 3 0.79 -8.11 11.77
N ILE A 4 -0.32 -8.16 12.50
CA ILE A 4 -1.62 -8.60 11.96
C ILE A 4 -2.10 -7.60 10.90
N PHE A 5 -1.95 -6.29 11.16
CA PHE A 5 -2.27 -5.26 10.17
C PHE A 5 -1.43 -5.40 8.88
N ALA A 6 -0.12 -5.65 9.00
CA ALA A 6 0.74 -5.89 7.86
C ALA A 6 0.33 -7.14 7.06
N VAL A 7 -0.08 -8.22 7.73
CA VAL A 7 -0.57 -9.43 7.08
C VAL A 7 -1.89 -9.17 6.34
N ILE A 8 -2.83 -8.46 6.95
CA ILE A 8 -4.09 -8.06 6.29
C ILE A 8 -3.80 -7.21 5.05
N LEU A 9 -2.90 -6.23 5.17
CA LEU A 9 -2.54 -5.35 4.07
C LEU A 9 -1.86 -6.12 2.93
N LEU A 10 -1.05 -7.14 3.24
CA LEU A 10 -0.47 -8.05 2.25
C LEU A 10 -1.56 -8.82 1.50
N PHE A 11 -2.56 -9.37 2.20
CA PHE A 11 -3.67 -10.07 1.55
C PHE A 11 -4.48 -9.15 0.64
N ILE A 12 -4.71 -7.91 1.04
CA ILE A 12 -5.39 -6.90 0.21
C ILE A 12 -4.60 -6.62 -1.06
N LEU A 13 -3.28 -6.46 -0.97
CA LEU A 13 -2.41 -6.23 -2.13
C LEU A 13 -2.39 -7.44 -3.07
N ILE A 14 -2.34 -8.66 -2.54
CA ILE A 14 -2.40 -9.89 -3.35
C ILE A 14 -3.75 -9.97 -4.08
N PHE A 15 -4.84 -9.69 -3.38
CA PHE A 15 -6.17 -9.70 -3.98
C PHE A 15 -6.33 -8.62 -5.06
N SER A 16 -5.81 -7.42 -4.81
CA SER A 16 -5.74 -6.33 -5.78
C SER A 16 -5.02 -6.77 -7.05
N LEU A 17 -3.82 -7.34 -6.91
CA LEU A 17 -3.03 -7.83 -8.03
C LEU A 17 -3.75 -8.93 -8.85
N ILE A 18 -4.41 -9.87 -8.17
CA ILE A 18 -5.22 -10.91 -8.85
C ILE A 18 -6.36 -10.27 -9.64
N ALA A 19 -7.04 -9.26 -9.08
CA ALA A 19 -8.07 -8.51 -9.78
C ALA A 19 -7.51 -7.74 -10.98
N THR A 20 -6.34 -7.12 -10.85
CA THR A 20 -5.62 -6.45 -11.95
C THR A 20 -5.35 -7.41 -13.09
N VAL A 21 -4.81 -8.60 -12.79
CA VAL A 21 -4.50 -9.64 -13.79
C VAL A 21 -5.77 -10.17 -14.44
N TYR A 22 -6.81 -10.44 -13.64
CA TYR A 22 -8.11 -10.88 -14.17
C TYR A 22 -8.67 -9.86 -15.15
N VAL A 23 -8.61 -8.58 -14.79
CA VAL A 23 -9.11 -7.51 -15.65
C VAL A 23 -8.28 -7.37 -16.92
N ALA A 24 -6.96 -7.49 -16.81
CA ALA A 24 -6.06 -7.40 -17.97
C ALA A 24 -6.30 -8.53 -18.99
N ILE A 25 -6.65 -9.74 -18.53
CA ILE A 25 -6.81 -10.91 -19.40
C ILE A 25 -8.24 -11.05 -19.92
N PHE A 26 -9.24 -10.82 -19.06
CA PHE A 26 -10.63 -11.20 -19.35
C PHE A 26 -11.55 -10.04 -19.72
N THR A 27 -11.11 -8.78 -19.61
CA THR A 27 -11.92 -7.63 -20.03
C THR A 27 -11.13 -6.64 -20.87
N SER A 28 -11.86 -5.89 -21.70
CA SER A 28 -11.35 -4.76 -22.49
C SER A 28 -11.51 -3.42 -21.77
N ASN A 29 -11.96 -3.41 -20.51
CA ASN A 29 -12.17 -2.18 -19.75
C ASN A 29 -10.85 -1.57 -19.25
N THR A 30 -10.24 -0.75 -20.10
CA THR A 30 -8.96 -0.08 -19.83
C THR A 30 -9.02 0.90 -18.67
N LYS A 31 -10.17 1.54 -18.43
CA LYS A 31 -10.34 2.46 -17.29
C LYS A 31 -10.22 1.72 -15.97
N LEU A 32 -10.87 0.56 -15.88
CA LEU A 32 -10.87 -0.25 -14.67
C LEU A 32 -9.49 -0.89 -14.43
N LEU A 33 -8.82 -1.33 -15.51
CA LEU A 33 -7.42 -1.80 -15.44
C LEU A 33 -6.48 -0.71 -14.90
N PHE A 34 -6.63 0.53 -15.39
CA PHE A 34 -5.81 1.66 -14.94
C PHE A 34 -6.01 1.98 -13.47
N VAL A 35 -7.26 1.92 -12.97
CA VAL A 35 -7.56 2.12 -11.55
C VAL A 35 -6.87 1.07 -10.69
N PHE A 36 -6.92 -0.21 -11.08
CA PHE A 36 -6.25 -1.26 -10.33
C PHE A 36 -4.73 -1.14 -10.34
N LEU A 37 -4.13 -0.84 -11.50
CA LEU A 37 -2.70 -0.55 -11.61
C LEU A 37 -2.28 0.65 -10.74
N PHE A 38 -3.10 1.70 -10.71
CA PHE A 38 -2.83 2.87 -9.87
C PHE A 38 -2.86 2.51 -8.38
N ILE A 39 -3.85 1.72 -7.95
CA ILE A 39 -3.94 1.25 -6.56
C ILE A 39 -2.71 0.40 -6.19
N ASP A 40 -2.31 -0.52 -7.06
CA ASP A 40 -1.15 -1.40 -6.85
C ASP A 40 0.16 -0.64 -6.65
N ILE A 41 0.31 0.55 -7.27
CA ILE A 41 1.49 1.40 -7.13
C ILE A 41 1.35 2.37 -5.93
N VAL A 42 0.21 3.02 -5.79
CA VAL A 42 0.02 4.08 -4.78
C VAL A 42 -0.08 3.52 -3.37
N MET A 43 -0.66 2.33 -3.18
CA MET A 43 -0.80 1.75 -1.85
C MET A 43 0.57 1.46 -1.19
N PRO A 44 1.54 0.79 -1.84
CA PRO A 44 2.89 0.63 -1.28
C PRO A 44 3.60 1.95 -1.00
N VAL A 45 3.51 2.93 -1.91
CA VAL A 45 4.15 4.25 -1.76
C VAL A 45 3.60 4.97 -0.53
N THR A 46 2.28 4.99 -0.37
CA THR A 46 1.61 5.66 0.76
C THR A 46 1.98 5.00 2.09
N VAL A 47 2.00 3.66 2.14
CA VAL A 47 2.41 2.92 3.33
C VAL A 47 3.87 3.21 3.70
N TYR A 48 4.75 3.24 2.70
CA TYR A 48 6.16 3.54 2.93
C TYR A 48 6.38 4.97 3.43
N ALA A 49 5.72 5.95 2.80
CA ALA A 49 5.77 7.34 3.24
C ALA A 49 5.27 7.50 4.67
N TYR A 50 4.15 6.85 5.02
CA TYR A 50 3.63 6.85 6.38
C TYR A 50 4.63 6.28 7.40
N ILE A 51 5.30 5.17 7.06
CA ILE A 51 6.33 4.57 7.93
C ILE A 51 7.53 5.51 8.11
N ILE A 52 7.97 6.21 7.05
CA ILE A 52 9.07 7.17 7.16
C ILE A 52 8.68 8.34 8.05
N ILE A 53 7.53 8.97 7.80
CA ILE A 53 7.08 10.15 8.53
C ILE A 53 6.92 9.80 10.02
N THR A 54 6.27 8.69 10.34
CA THR A 54 6.11 8.24 11.74
C THR A 54 7.45 7.93 12.41
N LYS A 55 8.43 7.39 11.68
CA LYS A 55 9.80 7.21 12.20
C LYS A 55 10.52 8.54 12.44
N GLN A 56 10.34 9.52 11.55
CA GLN A 56 10.95 10.84 11.68
C GLN A 56 10.39 11.60 12.88
N ILE A 57 9.06 11.62 13.05
CA ILE A 57 8.39 12.25 14.21
C ILE A 57 8.90 11.65 15.52
N LYS A 58 8.90 10.32 15.64
CA LYS A 58 9.39 9.63 16.85
C LYS A 58 10.86 9.90 17.16
N LYS A 59 11.69 10.14 16.11
CA LYS A 59 13.10 10.48 16.27
C LYS A 59 13.29 11.90 16.80
N LEU A 60 12.42 12.84 16.41
CA LEU A 60 12.43 14.21 16.91
C LEU A 60 12.01 14.25 18.37
N GLU A 61 10.90 13.59 18.74
CA GLU A 61 10.43 13.51 20.13
C GLU A 61 11.53 13.00 21.09
N LYS A 62 12.25 11.94 20.70
CA LYS A 62 13.35 11.40 21.50
C LYS A 62 14.54 12.35 21.70
N LYS A 63 14.71 13.34 20.83
CA LYS A 63 15.82 14.29 20.87
C LYS A 63 15.55 15.47 21.81
N ASP A 64 14.28 15.73 22.11
CA ASP A 64 13.86 16.81 23.01
C ASP A 64 13.86 16.36 24.49
N ASP A 65 13.93 15.04 24.74
CA ASP A 65 13.97 14.41 26.08
C ASP A 65 15.42 14.18 26.62
N GLU A 66 16.46 14.45 25.83
CA GLU A 66 17.90 14.35 26.20
C GLU A 66 18.53 15.73 26.44
#